data_AF-A0A1Y4BMD6-F1
#
_entry.id   AF-A0A1Y4BMD6-F1
#
_cell.length_a   1.000
_cell.length_b   1.000
_cell.length_c   1.000
_cell.angle_alpha   90.00
_cell.angle_beta   90.00
_cell.angle_gamma   90.00
#
_symmetry.space_group_name_H-M   'P 1'
#
loop_
_entity.id
_entity.type
_entity.pdbx_description
1 polymer ?
#
loop_
_entity_poly.entity_id
_entity_poly.type
_entity_poly.pdbx_seq_one_letter_code
_entity_poly.pdbx_strand_id
1 'polypeptide(L)'
;MLEEKNITLQAGDKVYLERGSIFNNEFLHLQGVKGTQEAPIVIDAYGDSSAALPVINTNGQGIWYQDYGTTLDNAQHVYRGYVSSSILLYDCEYIELNNIAMTNRNL
;
A
#
# COMPACT_ATOMS: atom_id res chain seq x y z
N MET A 1 7.85 18.84 -6.58
CA MET A 1 8.51 17.53 -6.47
C MET A 1 8.31 17.09 -5.03
N LEU A 2 7.40 16.16 -4.78
CA LEU A 2 7.38 15.48 -3.48
C LEU A 2 8.54 14.48 -3.56
N GLU A 3 9.50 14.60 -2.64
CA GLU A 3 10.59 13.62 -2.52
C GLU A 3 9.95 12.24 -2.29
N GLU A 4 10.34 11.24 -3.09
CA GLU A 4 10.04 9.84 -2.77
C GLU A 4 10.62 9.54 -1.40
N LYS A 5 9.76 9.44 -0.39
CA LYS A 5 10.16 9.01 0.95
C LYS A 5 10.37 7.50 0.92
N ASN A 6 11.55 7.09 0.50
CA ASN A 6 11.99 5.71 0.58
C ASN A 6 12.26 5.36 2.05
N ILE A 7 11.27 4.74 2.70
CA ILE A 7 11.40 4.20 4.06
C ILE A 7 11.77 2.72 3.93
N THR A 8 12.88 2.32 4.55
CA THR A 8 13.23 0.90 4.69
C THR A 8 12.71 0.41 6.03
N LEU A 9 11.72 -0.48 5.99
CA LEU A 9 11.15 -1.10 7.19
C LEU A 9 11.88 -2.42 7.50
N GLN A 10 12.12 -2.66 8.78
CA GLN A 10 12.72 -3.86 9.35
C GLN A 10 11.68 -4.62 10.20
N ALA A 11 11.95 -5.89 10.50
CA ALA A 11 11.07 -6.69 11.35
C ALA A 11 10.79 -5.99 12.71
N GLY A 12 9.51 -5.92 13.08
CA GLY A 12 9.03 -5.24 14.28
C GLY A 12 8.77 -3.74 14.14
N ASP A 13 9.12 -3.12 13.00
CA ASP A 13 8.86 -1.71 12.76
C ASP A 13 7.35 -1.41 12.71
N LYS A 14 7.00 -0.20 13.15
CA LYS A 14 5.63 0.28 13.19
C LYS A 14 5.49 1.64 12.54
N VAL A 15 4.51 1.78 11.66
CA VAL A 15 4.13 3.05 11.04
C VAL A 15 2.70 3.36 11.46
N TYR A 16 2.50 4.54 12.04
CA TYR A 16 1.18 4.97 12.48
C TYR A 16 0.70 6.18 11.67
N LEU A 17 -0.49 6.07 11.10
CA LEU A 17 -1.16 7.15 10.39
C LEU A 17 -2.22 7.81 11.29
N GLU A 18 -2.23 9.13 11.36
CA GLU A 18 -3.14 9.83 12.28
C GLU A 18 -4.59 9.76 11.78
N ARG A 19 -5.52 9.36 12.64
CA ARG A 19 -6.96 9.41 12.37
C ARG A 19 -7.40 10.82 11.97
N GLY A 20 -8.29 10.90 10.99
CA GLY A 20 -8.72 12.14 10.35
C GLY A 20 -7.80 12.61 9.21
N SER A 21 -6.62 12.01 9.01
CA SER A 21 -5.73 12.37 7.90
C SER A 21 -6.29 11.96 6.54
N ILE A 22 -6.03 12.77 5.52
CA ILE A 22 -6.34 12.46 4.12
C ILE A 22 -5.07 12.67 3.28
N PHE A 23 -4.53 11.57 2.76
CA PHE A 23 -3.34 11.54 1.91
C PHE A 23 -3.79 11.52 0.44
N ASN A 24 -3.94 12.70 -0.17
CA ASN A 24 -4.42 12.85 -1.54
C ASN A 24 -3.31 12.65 -2.57
N ASN A 25 -3.59 11.89 -3.63
CA ASN A 25 -2.66 11.50 -4.69
C ASN A 25 -1.46 10.69 -4.18
N GLU A 26 -1.56 10.14 -2.97
CA GLU A 26 -0.52 9.32 -2.35
C GLU A 26 -0.88 7.83 -2.38
N PHE A 27 0.13 7.01 -2.13
CA PHE A 27 0.04 5.56 -2.16
C PHE A 27 1.10 4.96 -1.23
N LEU A 28 0.86 3.74 -0.77
CA LEU A 28 1.80 2.96 0.05
C LEU A 28 2.28 1.76 -0.74
N HIS A 29 3.48 1.83 -1.30
CA HIS A 29 4.09 0.70 -2.01
C HIS A 29 5.26 0.17 -1.19
N LEU A 30 5.17 -1.09 -0.78
CA LEU A 30 6.23 -1.82 -0.11
C LEU A 30 6.77 -2.88 -1.05
N GLN A 31 8.10 -2.97 -1.15
CA GLN A 31 8.79 -3.90 -2.04
C GLN A 31 9.88 -4.65 -1.27
N GLY A 32 9.82 -5.97 -1.23
CA GLY A 32 10.82 -6.82 -0.58
C GLY A 32 10.93 -6.66 0.93
N VAL A 33 9.96 -6.00 1.57
CA VAL A 33 9.92 -5.73 3.00
C VAL A 33 9.37 -6.95 3.75
N LYS A 34 10.09 -7.42 4.78
CA LYS A 34 9.74 -8.66 5.49
C LYS A 34 9.87 -8.48 7.00
N GLY A 35 8.78 -8.77 7.71
CA GLY A 35 8.82 -9.00 9.15
C GLY A 35 9.21 -10.44 9.48
N THR A 36 8.97 -10.85 10.72
CA THR A 36 8.99 -12.27 11.12
C THR A 36 7.70 -12.63 11.85
N GLN A 37 7.50 -13.93 12.12
CA GLN A 37 6.33 -14.39 12.88
C GLN A 37 6.25 -13.73 14.28
N GLU A 38 7.39 -13.52 14.93
CA GLU A 38 7.47 -12.90 16.26
C GLU A 38 7.52 -11.37 16.22
N ALA A 39 7.92 -10.80 15.08
CA ALA A 39 8.11 -9.37 14.88
C ALA A 39 7.56 -8.93 13.52
N PRO A 40 6.22 -8.93 13.34
CA PRO A 40 5.61 -8.43 12.11
C PRO A 40 5.85 -6.92 11.99
N ILE A 41 5.84 -6.44 10.75
CA ILE A 41 5.79 -5.00 10.47
C ILE A 41 4.33 -4.57 10.55
N VAL A 42 4.05 -3.52 11.32
CA VAL A 42 2.68 -3.07 11.58
C VAL A 42 2.47 -1.68 10.99
N ILE A 43 1.45 -1.54 10.18
CA ILE A 43 0.97 -0.25 9.69
C ILE A 43 -0.47 -0.09 10.17
N ASP A 44 -0.70 0.89 11.03
CA ASP A 44 -1.97 1.07 11.73
C ASP A 44 -2.30 2.56 11.90
N ALA A 45 -3.44 2.87 12.50
CA ALA A 45 -3.87 4.21 12.82
C ALA A 45 -3.64 4.56 14.30
N TYR A 46 -3.32 5.82 14.58
CA TYR A 46 -3.29 6.38 15.93
C TYR A 46 -4.20 7.61 16.06
N GLY A 47 -4.43 8.09 17.27
CA GLY A 47 -5.26 9.25 17.57
C GLY A 47 -6.65 8.87 18.10
N ASP A 48 -7.56 9.84 18.12
CA ASP A 48 -8.90 9.65 18.68
C ASP A 48 -9.70 8.59 17.90
N SER A 49 -10.09 7.51 18.59
CA SER A 49 -10.91 6.44 18.04
C SER A 49 -12.27 6.88 17.49
N SER A 50 -12.79 8.04 17.92
CA SER A 50 -14.03 8.62 17.41
C SER A 50 -13.85 9.32 16.06
N ALA A 51 -12.61 9.71 15.72
CA ALA A 51 -12.28 10.31 14.43
C ALA A 51 -12.25 9.26 13.30
N ALA A 52 -12.45 9.75 12.08
CA ALA A 52 -12.41 8.93 10.88
C ALA A 52 -11.06 8.21 10.71
N LEU A 53 -11.06 7.07 10.03
CA LEU A 53 -9.80 6.39 9.67
C LEU A 53 -8.94 7.31 8.79
N PRO A 54 -7.61 7.24 8.87
CA PRO A 54 -6.74 7.84 7.87
C PRO A 54 -7.12 7.31 6.47
N VAL A 55 -7.20 8.20 5.48
CA VAL A 55 -7.59 7.87 4.12
C VAL A 55 -6.39 8.02 3.18
N ILE A 56 -5.98 6.93 2.53
CA ILE A 56 -5.10 6.98 1.36
C ILE A 56 -5.98 7.15 0.12
N ASN A 57 -6.02 8.37 -0.41
CA ASN A 57 -6.84 8.72 -1.57
C ASN A 57 -5.95 8.85 -2.82
N THR A 58 -5.76 7.75 -3.54
CA THR A 58 -4.71 7.61 -4.55
C THR A 58 -5.00 8.29 -5.88
N ASN A 59 -6.28 8.49 -6.22
CA ASN A 59 -6.70 9.21 -7.44
C ASN A 59 -5.95 8.79 -8.73
N GLY A 60 -5.77 7.48 -8.95
CA GLY A 60 -5.08 6.96 -10.13
C GLY A 60 -3.55 7.05 -10.09
N GLN A 61 -2.94 7.56 -9.02
CA GLN A 61 -1.48 7.52 -8.81
C GLN A 61 -1.04 6.10 -8.36
N GLY A 62 0.20 5.95 -7.86
CA GLY A 62 0.69 4.64 -7.40
C GLY A 62 0.77 3.63 -8.54
N ILE A 63 1.32 4.08 -9.67
CA ILE A 63 1.44 3.30 -10.89
C ILE A 63 2.60 2.31 -10.78
N TRP A 64 2.35 1.05 -11.13
CA TRP A 64 3.37 0.02 -11.30
C TRP A 64 3.07 -0.84 -12.52
N TYR A 65 4.08 -1.57 -13.01
CA TYR A 65 3.92 -2.46 -14.15
C TYR A 65 3.72 -3.90 -13.67
N GLN A 66 2.55 -4.45 -13.92
CA GLN A 66 2.26 -5.85 -13.67
C GLN A 66 2.61 -6.66 -14.92
N ASP A 67 3.28 -7.80 -14.75
CA ASP A 67 3.48 -8.80 -15.79
C ASP A 67 3.52 -10.20 -15.16
N TYR A 68 2.59 -11.08 -15.54
CA TYR A 68 2.59 -12.47 -15.09
C TYR A 68 3.72 -13.31 -15.71
N GLY A 69 4.43 -12.79 -16.73
CA GLY A 69 5.53 -13.49 -17.42
C GLY A 69 5.08 -14.62 -18.35
N THR A 70 3.80 -14.99 -18.31
CA THR A 70 3.17 -16.00 -19.16
C THR A 70 1.71 -15.63 -19.44
N THR A 71 1.16 -16.16 -20.52
CA THR A 71 -0.28 -16.10 -20.77
C THR A 71 -1.03 -16.83 -19.66
N LEU A 72 -2.19 -16.28 -19.29
CA LEU A 72 -3.10 -16.89 -18.33
C LEU A 72 -3.93 -18.01 -19.00
N ASP A 73 -4.82 -18.62 -18.22
CA ASP A 73 -5.70 -19.71 -18.65
C ASP A 73 -6.59 -19.35 -19.85
N ASN A 74 -6.95 -18.07 -20.02
CA ASN A 74 -7.64 -17.55 -21.19
C ASN A 74 -6.81 -16.49 -21.92
N ALA A 75 -6.63 -16.69 -23.24
CA ALA A 75 -5.87 -15.78 -24.10
C ALA A 75 -6.44 -14.34 -24.19
N GLN A 76 -7.69 -14.12 -23.78
CA GLN A 76 -8.32 -12.79 -23.71
C GLN A 76 -8.02 -12.04 -22.40
N HIS A 77 -7.48 -12.70 -21.38
CA HIS A 77 -7.10 -12.01 -20.14
C HIS A 77 -5.82 -11.19 -20.35
N VAL A 78 -5.92 -9.90 -20.03
CA VAL A 78 -4.77 -9.00 -20.01
C VAL A 78 -3.90 -9.39 -18.80
N TYR A 79 -2.72 -9.92 -19.08
CA TYR A 79 -1.78 -10.43 -18.06
C TYR A 79 -0.60 -9.49 -17.82
N ARG A 80 -0.55 -8.35 -18.51
CA ARG A 80 0.47 -7.34 -18.29
C ARG A 80 -0.04 -5.94 -18.61
N GLY A 81 0.47 -4.95 -17.91
CA GLY A 81 0.09 -3.56 -18.11
C GLY A 81 0.37 -2.68 -16.89
N TYR A 82 0.17 -1.38 -17.06
CA TYR A 82 0.23 -0.43 -15.95
C TYR A 82 -1.03 -0.55 -15.09
N VAL A 83 -0.82 -0.62 -13.78
CA VAL A 83 -1.85 -0.73 -12.76
C VAL A 83 -1.66 0.38 -11.74
N SER A 84 -2.75 0.97 -11.26
CA SER A 84 -2.77 1.91 -10.14
C SER A 84 -3.21 1.18 -8.88
N SER A 85 -2.39 1.23 -7.82
CA SER A 85 -2.69 0.58 -6.53
C SER A 85 -2.48 1.55 -5.38
N SER A 86 -3.50 1.71 -4.53
CA SER A 86 -3.39 2.52 -3.30
C SER A 86 -2.41 1.93 -2.31
N ILE A 87 -2.47 0.62 -2.14
CA ILE A 87 -1.52 -0.15 -1.35
C ILE A 87 -1.01 -1.28 -2.24
N LEU A 88 0.31 -1.40 -2.38
CA LEU A 88 0.99 -2.48 -3.08
C LEU A 88 1.93 -3.17 -2.08
N LEU A 89 1.75 -4.47 -1.89
CA LEU A 89 2.68 -5.33 -1.17
C LEU A 89 3.35 -6.26 -2.17
N TYR A 90 4.56 -5.91 -2.62
CA TYR A 90 5.29 -6.65 -3.63
C TYR A 90 6.43 -7.43 -2.96
N ASP A 91 6.38 -8.76 -3.00
CA ASP A 91 7.35 -9.63 -2.31
C ASP A 91 7.49 -9.34 -0.80
N CYS A 92 6.37 -9.06 -0.12
CA CYS A 92 6.33 -8.80 1.32
C CYS A 92 5.83 -9.99 2.13
N GLU A 93 6.34 -10.13 3.36
CA GLU A 93 5.96 -11.19 4.31
C GLU A 93 5.82 -10.62 5.73
N TYR A 94 4.93 -11.21 6.54
CA TYR A 94 4.69 -10.80 7.94
C TYR A 94 4.38 -9.31 8.11
N ILE A 95 3.45 -8.80 7.29
CA ILE A 95 2.96 -7.42 7.34
C ILE A 95 1.52 -7.41 7.87
N GLU A 96 1.23 -6.52 8.81
CA GLU A 96 -0.11 -6.23 9.29
C GLU A 96 -0.54 -4.83 8.86
N LEU A 97 -1.67 -4.72 8.16
CA LEU A 97 -2.29 -3.46 7.74
C LEU A 97 -3.64 -3.32 8.43
N ASN A 98 -3.78 -2.33 9.30
CA ASN A 98 -4.96 -2.15 10.14
C ASN A 98 -5.49 -0.72 10.06
N ASN A 99 -6.81 -0.56 10.23
CA ASN A 99 -7.48 0.74 10.45
C ASN A 99 -7.16 1.84 9.41
N ILE A 100 -7.00 1.47 8.15
CA ILE A 100 -6.78 2.43 7.05
C ILE A 100 -7.94 2.35 6.06
N ALA A 101 -8.49 3.51 5.71
CA ALA A 101 -9.41 3.62 4.59
C ALA A 101 -8.62 3.92 3.31
N MET A 102 -9.09 3.42 2.18
CA MET A 102 -8.42 3.62 0.89
C MET A 102 -9.42 3.83 -0.24
N THR A 103 -9.07 4.69 -1.18
CA THR A 103 -9.82 4.93 -2.40
C THR A 103 -8.90 5.10 -3.59
N ASN A 104 -9.30 4.53 -4.73
CA ASN A 104 -8.61 4.72 -6.00
C ASN A 104 -9.62 4.97 -7.12
N ARG A 105 -10.12 6.20 -7.21
CA ARG A 105 -11.05 6.62 -8.27
C ARG A 105 -10.27 7.45 -9.28
N ASN A 106 -10.42 7.16 -10.56
CA ASN A 106 -10.03 8.12 -11.59
C ASN A 106 -10.94 9.34 -11.48
N LEU A 107 -10.34 10.52 -11.41
CA LEU A 107 -11.03 11.80 -11.60
C LEU A 107 -11.27 12.03 -13.10
#